data_AF-A0A959IW87-F1
#
_entry.id   AF-A0A959IW87-F1
#
_cell.length_a   1.000
_cell.length_b   1.000
_cell.length_c   1.000
_cell.angle_alpha   90.00
_cell.angle_beta   90.00
_cell.angle_gamma   90.00
#
_symmetry.space_group_name_H-M   'P 1'
#
loop_
_entity.id
_entity.type
_entity.pdbx_description
1 polymer ?
#
loop_
_entity_poly.entity_id
_entity_poly.type
_entity_poly.pdbx_seq_one_letter_code
_entity_poly.pdbx_strand_id
1 'polypeptide(L)'
;MLGSLLLMLPAALLGQTDRAPADLTWGGEYKEPTNAYLSEYIATGPQGFYVLREKRTTAFSEGSEVYVELYDLSMKLQRSKDISLKYKNKTRVLENAMFFGGQLYLFTSFNNKAHKKNYLFYQTLDNERLTPGRKMEMIAEADSDNKGAGAKAFGFHISRDSSKLLVYNQLPYKKKEPERFALRVFDKNMELE
;
A
#
# COMPACT_ATOMS: atom_id res chain seq x y z
N MET A 1 67.60 -51.05 -13.11
CA MET A 1 66.16 -50.74 -13.19
C MET A 1 65.58 -50.76 -11.78
N LEU A 2 65.30 -49.60 -11.20
CA LEU A 2 64.35 -49.47 -10.09
C LEU A 2 63.59 -48.17 -10.32
N GLY A 3 62.32 -48.31 -10.72
CA GLY A 3 61.44 -47.19 -10.99
C GLY A 3 60.94 -46.58 -9.69
N SER A 4 61.13 -45.28 -9.51
CA SER A 4 60.47 -44.50 -8.47
C SER A 4 59.00 -44.35 -8.80
N LEU A 5 58.14 -44.98 -7.97
CA LEU A 5 56.70 -44.79 -8.01
C LEU A 5 56.37 -43.47 -7.27
N LEU A 6 56.03 -42.43 -8.02
CA LEU A 6 55.59 -41.14 -7.47
C LEU A 6 54.12 -41.27 -7.04
N LEU A 7 53.87 -41.38 -5.73
CA LEU A 7 52.53 -41.34 -5.15
C LEU A 7 52.01 -39.89 -5.16
N MET A 8 51.11 -39.57 -6.08
CA MET A 8 50.32 -38.34 -6.03
C MET A 8 49.23 -38.49 -4.97
N LEU A 9 49.37 -37.77 -3.85
CA LEU A 9 48.31 -37.58 -2.88
C LEU A 9 47.20 -36.69 -3.48
N PRO A 10 45.93 -37.11 -3.47
CA PRO A 10 44.84 -36.25 -3.88
C PRO A 10 44.69 -35.13 -2.84
N ALA A 11 44.85 -33.88 -3.29
CA ALA A 11 44.47 -32.72 -2.51
C ALA A 11 42.95 -32.77 -2.27
N ALA A 12 42.55 -33.15 -1.05
CA ALA A 12 41.16 -33.03 -0.64
C ALA A 12 40.79 -31.54 -0.66
N LEU A 13 39.94 -31.16 -1.62
CA LEU A 13 39.32 -29.83 -1.71
C LEU A 13 38.40 -29.64 -0.49
N LEU A 14 38.97 -29.19 0.63
CA LEU A 14 38.22 -28.72 1.80
C LEU A 14 37.75 -27.27 1.53
N GLY A 15 36.76 -27.12 0.64
CA GLY A 15 36.25 -25.82 0.21
C GLY A 15 34.81 -25.50 0.61
N GLN A 16 34.08 -26.45 1.20
CA GLN A 16 32.70 -26.23 1.66
C GLN A 16 32.60 -26.58 3.14
N THR A 17 32.61 -25.55 3.99
CA THR A 17 32.18 -25.68 5.38
C THR A 17 30.65 -25.61 5.39
N ASP A 18 29.97 -26.62 5.96
CA ASP A 18 28.50 -26.64 6.11
C ASP A 18 27.94 -25.52 7.01
N ARG A 19 28.81 -24.67 7.56
CA ARG A 19 28.45 -23.52 8.38
C ARG A 19 28.62 -22.25 7.57
N ALA A 20 27.51 -21.55 7.36
CA ALA A 20 27.54 -20.14 6.98
C ALA A 20 28.36 -19.37 8.03
N PRO A 21 29.24 -18.44 7.64
CA PRO A 21 30.12 -17.71 8.57
C PRO A 21 29.40 -16.62 9.38
N ALA A 22 28.10 -16.79 9.65
CA ALA A 22 27.28 -15.81 10.34
C ALA A 22 26.33 -16.50 11.33
N ASP A 23 26.24 -15.93 12.52
CA ASP A 23 25.21 -16.29 13.50
C ASP A 23 23.88 -15.66 13.09
N LEU A 24 22.92 -16.50 12.71
CA LEU A 24 21.58 -16.07 12.34
C LEU A 24 20.70 -16.03 13.59
N THR A 25 20.34 -14.83 14.03
CA THR A 25 19.35 -14.62 15.09
C THR A 25 18.00 -14.27 14.46
N TRP A 26 17.04 -15.18 14.56
CA TRP A 26 15.66 -14.88 14.20
C TRP A 26 15.02 -14.03 15.30
N GLY A 27 14.21 -13.04 14.89
CA GLY A 27 13.33 -12.33 15.82
C GLY A 27 12.24 -13.24 16.39
N GLY A 28 11.48 -12.72 17.35
CA GLY A 28 10.29 -13.41 17.86
C GLY A 28 9.26 -13.67 16.75
N GLU A 29 8.50 -14.76 16.89
CA GLU A 29 7.40 -15.06 15.97
C GLU A 29 6.29 -14.03 16.12
N TYR A 30 5.86 -13.46 14.99
CA TYR A 30 4.72 -12.54 14.94
C TYR A 30 3.50 -13.27 14.40
N LYS A 31 2.44 -13.40 15.23
CA LYS A 31 1.17 -13.96 14.77
C LYS A 31 0.40 -12.91 14.00
N GLU A 32 0.30 -13.12 12.69
CA GLU A 32 -0.56 -12.29 11.84
C GLU A 32 -2.04 -12.53 12.17
N PRO A 33 -2.89 -11.48 12.12
CA PRO A 33 -4.32 -11.66 12.20
C PRO A 33 -4.84 -12.60 11.10
N THR A 34 -5.77 -13.48 11.44
CA THR A 34 -6.32 -14.46 10.50
C THR A 34 -6.89 -13.78 9.26
N ASN A 35 -6.53 -14.28 8.08
CA ASN A 35 -6.94 -13.77 6.76
C ASN A 35 -6.51 -12.32 6.46
N ALA A 36 -5.52 -11.79 7.16
CA ALA A 36 -4.95 -10.48 6.86
C ALA A 36 -3.56 -10.60 6.23
N TYR A 37 -3.17 -9.62 5.43
CA TYR A 37 -1.83 -9.52 4.84
C TYR A 37 -1.39 -8.06 4.79
N LEU A 38 -0.08 -7.82 4.90
CA LEU A 38 0.48 -6.50 4.62
C LEU A 38 0.35 -6.24 3.11
N SER A 39 -0.44 -5.24 2.75
CA SER A 39 -0.74 -4.91 1.34
C SER A 39 0.20 -3.84 0.79
N GLU A 40 0.66 -2.91 1.63
CA GLU A 40 1.47 -1.77 1.17
C GLU A 40 2.42 -1.29 2.28
N TYR A 41 3.66 -1.01 1.90
CA TYR A 41 4.53 -0.15 2.70
C TYR A 41 4.23 1.30 2.34
N ILE A 42 3.88 2.11 3.34
CA ILE A 42 3.44 3.48 3.13
C ILE A 42 4.66 4.42 3.13
N ALA A 43 5.42 4.42 4.23
CA ALA A 43 6.62 5.24 4.39
C ALA A 43 7.37 4.90 5.68
N THR A 44 8.61 5.36 5.79
CA THR A 44 9.35 5.44 7.04
C THR A 44 9.30 6.88 7.54
N GLY A 45 8.74 7.07 8.73
CA GLY A 45 8.78 8.31 9.48
C GLY A 45 9.79 8.26 10.63
N PRO A 46 9.86 9.33 11.45
CA PRO A 46 10.80 9.39 12.58
C PRO A 46 10.58 8.32 13.64
N GLN A 47 9.35 7.84 13.81
CA GLN A 47 8.96 6.87 14.85
C GLN A 47 9.10 5.41 14.38
N GLY A 48 9.41 5.19 13.10
CA GLY A 48 9.45 3.87 12.48
C GLY A 48 8.73 3.89 11.14
N PHE A 49 8.10 2.78 10.74
CA PHE A 49 7.49 2.66 9.43
C PHE A 49 5.99 2.37 9.49
N TYR A 50 5.28 2.97 8.55
CA TYR A 50 3.85 2.85 8.36
C TYR A 50 3.56 1.80 7.30
N VAL A 51 2.60 0.94 7.56
CA VAL A 51 2.13 -0.07 6.61
C VAL A 51 0.62 -0.12 6.56
N LEU A 52 0.11 -0.57 5.41
CA LEU A 52 -1.27 -0.91 5.20
C LEU A 52 -1.43 -2.42 5.33
N ARG A 53 -2.43 -2.83 6.09
CA ARG A 53 -2.85 -4.23 6.18
C ARG A 53 -4.29 -4.34 5.71
N GLU A 54 -4.54 -5.34 4.87
CA GLU A 54 -5.87 -5.63 4.37
C GLU A 54 -6.28 -7.03 4.81
N LYS A 55 -7.56 -7.18 5.15
CA LYS A 55 -8.15 -8.51 5.30
C LYS A 55 -8.68 -8.97 3.95
N ARG A 56 -8.37 -10.21 3.58
CA ARG A 56 -8.93 -10.84 2.39
C ARG A 56 -10.45 -10.87 2.53
N THR A 57 -11.12 -10.13 1.67
CA THR A 57 -12.58 -10.20 1.52
C THR A 57 -12.95 -11.51 0.83
N THR A 58 -13.86 -12.26 1.43
CA THR A 58 -14.52 -13.40 0.77
C THR A 58 -15.81 -12.92 0.10
N ALA A 59 -16.45 -13.76 -0.72
CA ALA A 59 -17.73 -13.43 -1.34
C ALA A 59 -18.85 -13.06 -0.34
N PHE A 60 -18.66 -13.39 0.95
CA PHE A 60 -19.63 -13.15 2.03
C PHE A 60 -19.20 -12.08 3.05
N SER A 61 -18.03 -11.45 2.89
CA SER A 61 -17.59 -10.40 3.83
C SER A 61 -18.28 -9.06 3.55
N GLU A 62 -18.74 -8.38 4.61
CA GLU A 62 -19.43 -7.07 4.59
C GLU A 62 -18.52 -5.86 4.24
N GLY A 63 -17.54 -6.06 3.36
CA GLY A 63 -16.57 -5.06 2.94
C GLY A 63 -15.15 -5.37 3.40
N SER A 64 -14.18 -4.63 2.86
CA SER A 64 -12.76 -4.77 3.20
C SER A 64 -12.49 -4.16 4.57
N GLU A 65 -11.89 -4.96 5.47
CA GLU A 65 -11.29 -4.46 6.70
C GLU A 65 -9.87 -4.00 6.39
N VAL A 66 -9.56 -2.75 6.75
CA VAL A 66 -8.29 -2.10 6.44
C VAL A 66 -7.70 -1.58 7.74
N TYR A 67 -6.41 -1.83 7.94
CA TYR A 67 -5.67 -1.30 9.09
C TYR A 67 -4.50 -0.48 8.59
N VAL A 68 -4.27 0.66 9.24
CA VAL A 68 -3.00 1.37 9.16
C VAL A 68 -2.22 1.03 10.41
N GLU A 69 -0.98 0.58 10.24
CA GLU A 69 -0.13 0.11 11.31
C GLU A 69 1.18 0.91 11.35
N LEU A 70 1.71 1.10 12.56
CA LEU A 70 3.01 1.71 12.82
C LEU A 70 3.87 0.68 13.53
N TYR A 71 5.02 0.42 12.95
CA TYR A 71 6.07 -0.44 13.49
C TYR A 71 7.28 0.41 13.83
N ASP A 72 8.04 0.03 14.86
CA ASP A 72 9.34 0.64 15.12
C ASP A 72 10.42 0.12 14.16
N LEU A 73 11.63 0.68 14.24
CA LEU A 73 12.76 0.27 13.39
C LEU A 73 13.27 -1.15 13.66
N SER A 74 12.85 -1.77 14.77
CA SER A 74 13.10 -3.17 15.09
C SER A 74 11.96 -4.08 14.63
N MET A 75 11.06 -3.57 13.78
CA MET A 75 9.90 -4.27 13.22
C MET A 75 8.90 -4.77 14.28
N LYS A 76 8.87 -4.14 15.45
CA LYS A 76 7.85 -4.42 16.46
C LYS A 76 6.63 -3.54 16.21
N LEU A 77 5.45 -4.15 16.16
CA LEU A 77 4.18 -3.42 16.04
C LEU A 77 4.00 -2.52 17.26
N GLN A 78 3.91 -1.20 17.02
CA GLN A 78 3.65 -0.19 18.05
C GLN A 78 2.18 0.19 18.08
N ARG A 79 1.50 0.21 16.92
CA ARG A 79 0.10 0.58 16.81
C ARG A 79 -0.56 -0.04 15.59
N SER A 80 -1.80 -0.47 15.73
CA SER A 80 -2.65 -0.91 14.61
C SER A 80 -4.01 -0.25 14.75
N LYS A 81 -4.49 0.40 13.69
CA LYS A 81 -5.75 1.14 13.69
C LYS A 81 -6.64 0.68 12.55
N ASP A 82 -7.80 0.14 12.92
CA ASP A 82 -8.90 -0.16 12.00
C ASP A 82 -9.45 1.15 11.39
N ILE A 83 -9.52 1.16 10.06
CA ILE A 83 -10.06 2.22 9.23
C ILE A 83 -11.42 1.82 8.69
N SER A 84 -12.47 2.41 9.26
CA SER A 84 -13.83 2.17 8.77
C SER A 84 -14.05 2.79 7.38
N LEU A 85 -14.35 1.93 6.41
CA LEU A 85 -14.76 2.34 5.07
C LEU A 85 -16.26 2.67 4.98
N LYS A 86 -17.05 2.43 6.04
CA LYS A 86 -18.47 2.77 6.10
C LYS A 86 -18.63 4.27 6.39
N TYR A 87 -19.43 4.96 5.57
CA TYR A 87 -19.82 6.35 5.76
C TYR A 87 -21.29 6.54 5.36
N LYS A 88 -22.13 7.05 6.28
CA LYS A 88 -23.57 7.28 6.04
C LYS A 88 -24.29 6.11 5.34
N ASN A 89 -24.13 4.88 5.86
CA ASN A 89 -24.69 3.63 5.32
C ASN A 89 -24.19 3.24 3.92
N LYS A 90 -23.08 3.82 3.45
CA LYS A 90 -22.41 3.46 2.21
C LYS A 90 -21.01 2.94 2.51
N THR A 91 -20.59 1.91 1.79
CA THR A 91 -19.22 1.40 1.86
C THR A 91 -18.40 2.09 0.78
N ARG A 92 -17.30 2.72 1.19
CA ARG A 92 -16.29 3.29 0.29
C ARG A 92 -15.26 2.23 -0.09
N VAL A 93 -14.53 2.48 -1.15
CA VAL A 93 -13.37 1.67 -1.56
C VAL A 93 -12.11 2.38 -1.07
N LEU A 94 -11.16 1.64 -0.51
CA LEU A 94 -9.82 2.16 -0.28
C LEU A 94 -9.08 2.25 -1.61
N GLU A 95 -8.62 3.45 -1.97
CA GLU A 95 -7.84 3.67 -3.18
C GLU A 95 -6.34 3.59 -2.86
N ASN A 96 -5.89 4.32 -1.84
CA ASN A 96 -4.49 4.34 -1.42
C ASN A 96 -4.38 4.87 0.03
N ALA A 97 -3.28 4.55 0.71
CA ALA A 97 -2.81 5.25 1.89
C ALA A 97 -1.34 5.64 1.70
N MET A 98 -1.01 6.93 1.78
CA MET A 98 0.34 7.42 1.50
C MET A 98 0.81 8.50 2.47
N PHE A 99 2.12 8.60 2.65
CA PHE A 99 2.76 9.71 3.35
C PHE A 99 3.23 10.74 2.32
N PHE A 100 2.70 11.95 2.41
CA PHE A 100 3.00 13.03 1.47
C PHE A 100 3.01 14.37 2.20
N GLY A 101 3.91 15.27 1.86
CA GLY A 101 3.99 16.59 2.54
C GLY A 101 4.22 16.53 4.07
N GLY A 102 4.73 15.42 4.62
CA GLY A 102 4.87 15.23 6.07
C GLY A 102 3.63 14.69 6.78
N GLN A 103 2.60 14.31 6.03
CA GLN A 103 1.29 13.95 6.53
C GLN A 103 0.83 12.61 5.92
N LEU A 104 0.24 11.73 6.74
CA LEU A 104 -0.46 10.55 6.24
C LEU A 104 -1.81 10.95 5.65
N TYR A 105 -2.08 10.48 4.44
CA TYR A 105 -3.35 10.64 3.74
C TYR A 105 -3.98 9.28 3.47
N LEU A 106 -5.30 9.22 3.68
CA LEU A 106 -6.15 8.10 3.33
C LEU A 106 -7.05 8.50 2.16
N PHE A 107 -6.88 7.84 1.02
CA PHE A 107 -7.70 8.06 -0.17
C PHE A 107 -8.78 6.99 -0.28
N THR A 108 -10.02 7.44 -0.43
CA THR A 108 -11.17 6.54 -0.58
C THR A 108 -12.06 7.01 -1.70
N SER A 109 -12.67 6.09 -2.44
CA SER A 109 -13.65 6.43 -3.47
C SER A 109 -15.04 5.90 -3.15
N PHE A 110 -16.03 6.49 -3.79
CA PHE A 110 -17.42 6.04 -3.75
C PHE A 110 -18.02 6.08 -5.15
N ASN A 111 -18.52 4.93 -5.61
CA ASN A 111 -19.30 4.84 -6.84
C ASN A 111 -20.76 5.23 -6.55
N ASN A 112 -21.12 6.45 -6.94
CA ASN A 112 -22.49 6.92 -6.92
C ASN A 112 -23.20 6.50 -8.20
N LYS A 113 -23.83 5.31 -8.14
CA LYS A 113 -24.62 4.75 -9.25
C LYS A 113 -25.77 5.64 -9.71
N ALA A 114 -26.39 6.40 -8.81
CA ALA A 114 -27.50 7.29 -9.14
C ALA A 114 -27.03 8.46 -10.03
N HIS A 115 -25.82 8.97 -9.77
CA HIS A 115 -25.22 10.05 -10.55
C HIS A 115 -24.31 9.54 -11.68
N LYS A 116 -24.07 8.22 -11.76
CA LYS A 116 -23.09 7.59 -12.68
C LYS A 116 -21.69 8.21 -12.55
N LYS A 117 -21.28 8.48 -11.31
CA LYS A 117 -19.98 9.10 -10.98
C LYS A 117 -19.22 8.29 -9.95
N ASN A 118 -17.90 8.25 -10.08
CA ASN A 118 -17.00 7.89 -8.99
C ASN A 118 -16.46 9.19 -8.38
N TYR A 119 -16.60 9.32 -7.06
CA TYR A 119 -16.04 10.43 -6.30
C TYR A 119 -14.81 9.96 -5.54
N LEU A 120 -13.73 10.72 -5.60
CA LEU A 120 -12.52 10.50 -4.82
C LEU A 120 -12.44 11.50 -3.67
N PHE A 121 -12.14 10.97 -2.49
CA PHE A 121 -11.96 11.76 -1.29
C PHE A 121 -10.62 11.46 -0.63
N TYR A 122 -10.09 12.42 0.12
CA TYR A 122 -9.06 12.16 1.12
C TYR A 122 -9.49 12.55 2.54
N GLN A 123 -8.83 11.93 3.51
CA GLN A 123 -8.78 12.35 4.91
C GLN A 123 -7.32 12.31 5.36
N THR A 124 -6.92 13.22 6.25
CA THR A 124 -5.63 13.10 6.95
C THR A 124 -5.74 12.06 8.06
N LEU A 125 -4.65 11.36 8.35
CA LEU A 125 -4.50 10.49 9.52
C LEU A 125 -3.54 11.14 10.51
N ASP A 126 -3.85 11.11 11.79
CA ASP A 126 -2.87 11.50 12.81
C ASP A 126 -1.61 10.61 12.69
N ASN A 127 -0.42 11.20 12.52
CA ASN A 127 0.81 10.44 12.24
C ASN A 127 1.23 9.52 13.39
N GLU A 128 0.74 9.77 14.61
CA GLU A 128 0.97 8.89 15.74
C GLU A 128 -0.22 7.95 15.89
N ARG A 129 -1.43 8.50 16.13
CA ARG A 129 -2.65 7.78 16.53
C ARG A 129 -3.28 6.99 15.39
N LEU A 130 -2.90 7.28 14.14
CA LEU A 130 -3.40 6.68 12.91
C LEU A 130 -4.92 6.87 12.73
N THR A 131 -5.50 7.83 13.45
CA THR A 131 -6.94 8.10 13.43
C THR A 131 -7.29 9.05 12.28
N PRO A 132 -8.30 8.72 11.45
CA PRO A 132 -8.82 9.65 10.44
C PRO A 132 -9.34 10.94 11.03
N GLY A 133 -8.99 12.06 10.41
CA GLY A 133 -9.57 13.36 10.66
C GLY A 133 -11.06 13.39 10.32
N ARG A 134 -11.81 14.29 10.97
CA ARG A 134 -13.26 14.43 10.75
C ARG A 134 -13.61 14.99 9.37
N LYS A 135 -12.74 15.84 8.82
CA LYS A 135 -12.93 16.46 7.50
C LYS A 135 -12.57 15.45 6.42
N MET A 136 -13.48 15.27 5.47
CA MET A 136 -13.30 14.47 4.27
C MET A 136 -13.47 15.38 3.07
N GLU A 137 -12.44 15.48 2.24
CA GLU A 137 -12.42 16.43 1.11
C GLU A 137 -12.51 15.68 -0.20
N MET A 138 -13.43 16.10 -1.07
CA MET A 138 -13.55 15.55 -2.41
C MET A 138 -12.55 16.24 -3.33
N ILE A 139 -11.72 15.47 -4.03
CA ILE A 139 -10.66 16.00 -4.90
C ILE A 139 -10.79 15.60 -6.37
N ALA A 140 -11.65 14.62 -6.67
CA ALA A 140 -11.94 14.27 -8.05
C ALA A 140 -13.34 13.68 -8.19
N GLU A 141 -13.91 13.89 -9.37
CA GLU A 141 -15.02 13.12 -9.88
C GLU A 141 -14.70 12.59 -11.28
N ALA A 142 -15.25 11.42 -11.59
CA ALA A 142 -15.10 10.77 -12.89
C ALA A 142 -16.41 10.10 -13.30
N ASP A 143 -16.69 10.06 -14.59
CA ASP A 143 -17.79 9.25 -15.11
C ASP A 143 -17.57 7.77 -14.80
N SER A 144 -18.62 7.08 -14.40
CA SER A 144 -18.60 5.66 -14.07
C SER A 144 -19.51 4.89 -15.03
N ASP A 145 -18.99 3.80 -15.60
CA ASP A 145 -19.76 2.89 -16.46
C ASP A 145 -20.54 1.82 -15.67
N ASN A 146 -20.53 1.92 -14.33
CA ASN A 146 -21.17 1.00 -13.39
C ASN A 146 -20.67 -0.45 -13.45
N LYS A 147 -19.56 -0.76 -14.15
CA LYS A 147 -19.14 -2.16 -14.41
C LYS A 147 -18.38 -2.86 -13.28
N GLY A 148 -18.12 -2.20 -12.16
CA GLY A 148 -17.52 -2.85 -11.00
C GLY A 148 -17.69 -2.02 -9.75
N ALA A 149 -18.58 -2.43 -8.85
CA ALA A 149 -18.56 -1.92 -7.49
C ALA A 149 -17.39 -2.60 -6.76
N GLY A 150 -16.47 -1.82 -6.18
CA GLY A 150 -15.37 -2.35 -5.36
C GLY A 150 -13.98 -2.32 -6.01
N ALA A 151 -13.85 -1.96 -7.28
CA ALA A 151 -12.54 -1.77 -7.92
C ALA A 151 -11.98 -0.37 -7.63
N LYS A 152 -10.66 -0.29 -7.47
CA LYS A 152 -9.92 0.99 -7.41
C LYS A 152 -10.12 1.74 -8.73
N ALA A 153 -10.65 2.95 -8.64
CA ALA A 153 -10.97 3.78 -9.80
C ALA A 153 -9.90 4.84 -10.09
N PHE A 154 -8.97 5.06 -9.16
CA PHE A 154 -7.97 6.12 -9.25
C PHE A 154 -6.55 5.57 -9.05
N GLY A 155 -5.61 6.10 -9.82
CA GLY A 155 -4.18 5.88 -9.68
C GLY A 155 -3.49 7.10 -9.07
N PHE A 156 -2.35 6.86 -8.42
CA PHE A 156 -1.58 7.86 -7.69
C PHE A 156 -0.11 7.74 -8.03
N HIS A 157 0.59 8.87 -8.09
CA HIS A 157 2.04 8.91 -8.24
C HIS A 157 2.62 10.15 -7.56
N ILE A 158 3.63 9.98 -6.72
CA ILE A 158 4.37 11.08 -6.10
C ILE A 158 5.57 11.42 -7.00
N SER A 159 5.79 12.70 -7.27
CA SER A 159 6.95 13.16 -8.06
C SER A 159 8.27 12.78 -7.39
N ARG A 160 9.35 12.70 -8.18
CA ARG A 160 10.68 12.28 -7.69
C ARG A 160 11.24 13.17 -6.58
N ASP A 161 10.93 14.46 -6.62
CA ASP A 161 11.32 15.46 -5.61
C ASP A 161 10.31 15.55 -4.45
N SER A 162 9.31 14.66 -4.43
CA SER A 162 8.23 14.58 -3.46
C SER A 162 7.44 15.88 -3.29
N SER A 163 7.43 16.74 -4.32
CA SER A 163 6.75 18.04 -4.28
C SER A 163 5.34 18.02 -4.84
N LYS A 164 5.01 17.02 -5.68
CA LYS A 164 3.72 16.89 -6.34
C LYS A 164 3.12 15.51 -6.16
N LEU A 165 1.80 15.47 -6.15
CA LEU A 165 0.99 14.26 -6.23
C LEU A 165 0.17 14.30 -7.53
N LEU A 166 0.42 13.35 -8.42
CA LEU A 166 -0.43 13.07 -9.57
C LEU A 166 -1.55 12.10 -9.15
N VAL A 167 -2.79 12.51 -9.39
CA VAL A 167 -3.97 11.64 -9.36
C VAL A 167 -4.47 11.48 -10.78
N TYR A 168 -4.64 10.24 -11.23
CA TYR A 168 -5.08 9.95 -12.57
C TYR A 168 -6.14 8.86 -12.61
N ASN A 169 -6.98 8.88 -13.64
CA ASN A 169 -7.96 7.82 -13.87
C ASN A 169 -8.31 7.72 -15.36
N GLN A 170 -8.63 6.51 -15.82
CA GLN A 170 -9.26 6.32 -17.12
C GLN A 170 -10.74 6.70 -17.04
N LEU A 171 -11.28 7.18 -18.16
CA LEU A 171 -12.71 7.48 -18.31
C LEU A 171 -13.38 6.35 -19.09
N PRO A 172 -14.71 6.18 -18.96
CA PRO A 172 -15.46 5.14 -19.65
C PRO A 172 -15.15 5.05 -21.14
N TYR A 173 -14.76 3.85 -21.57
CA TYR A 173 -14.46 3.57 -22.96
C TYR A 173 -15.71 3.68 -23.83
N LYS A 174 -15.55 4.30 -25.01
CA LYS A 174 -16.56 4.33 -26.06
C LYS A 174 -15.98 3.76 -27.34
N LYS A 175 -16.68 2.78 -27.93
CA LYS A 175 -16.24 2.09 -29.13
C LYS A 175 -16.05 3.10 -30.27
N LYS A 176 -14.91 3.02 -30.98
CA LYS A 176 -14.50 3.94 -32.06
C LYS A 176 -14.21 5.38 -31.59
N GLU A 177 -14.10 5.63 -30.29
CA GLU A 177 -13.57 6.88 -29.76
C GLU A 177 -12.17 6.65 -29.17
N PRO A 178 -11.28 7.66 -29.19
CA PRO A 178 -10.00 7.58 -28.48
C PRO A 178 -10.22 7.32 -26.98
N GLU A 179 -9.25 6.64 -26.35
CA GLU A 179 -9.24 6.53 -24.90
C GLU A 179 -9.13 7.92 -24.26
N ARG A 180 -9.85 8.09 -23.16
CA ARG A 180 -9.90 9.35 -22.41
C ARG A 180 -9.43 9.09 -21.00
N PHE A 181 -8.67 10.03 -20.46
CA PHE A 181 -8.14 9.98 -19.11
C PHE A 181 -8.23 11.37 -18.49
N ALA A 182 -8.20 11.42 -17.16
CA ALA A 182 -8.07 12.64 -16.40
C ALA A 182 -6.78 12.59 -15.59
N LEU A 183 -6.06 13.70 -15.57
CA LEU A 183 -4.84 13.92 -14.78
C LEU A 183 -5.07 15.15 -13.89
N ARG A 184 -4.66 15.07 -12.64
CA ARG A 184 -4.75 16.16 -11.67
C ARG A 184 -3.46 16.18 -10.86
N VAL A 185 -2.82 17.33 -10.75
CA VAL A 185 -1.57 17.47 -10.01
C VAL A 185 -1.84 18.34 -8.79
N PHE A 186 -1.45 17.84 -7.63
CA PHE A 186 -1.61 18.53 -6.36
C PHE A 186 -0.24 18.90 -5.79
N ASP A 187 -0.16 20.06 -5.15
CA ASP A 187 0.98 20.45 -4.33
C ASP A 187 0.97 19.73 -2.96
N LYS A 188 1.96 20.01 -2.11
CA LYS A 188 2.09 19.41 -0.77
C LYS A 188 0.93 19.74 0.18
N ASN A 189 0.16 20.79 -0.11
CA ASN A 189 -0.98 21.23 0.68
C ASN A 189 -2.31 20.64 0.16
N MET A 190 -2.25 19.76 -0.84
CA MET A 190 -3.40 19.23 -1.57
C MET A 190 -4.17 20.29 -2.35
N GLU A 191 -3.49 21.36 -2.76
CA GLU A 191 -4.03 22.38 -3.67
C GLU A 191 -3.75 21.96 -5.12
N LEU A 192 -4.75 22.12 -5.98
CA LEU A 192 -4.64 21.77 -7.40
C LEU A 192 -3.79 22.80 -8.14
N GLU A 193 -2.83 22.33 -8.94
CA GLU A 193 -2.00 23.14 -9.83
C GLU A 193 -2.38 23.02 -11.31
#